data_AF-A0A536SAV3-F1
#
_entry.id   AF-A0A536SAV3-F1
#
_cell.length_a   1.000
_cell.length_b   1.000
_cell.length_c   1.000
_cell.angle_alpha   90.00
_cell.angle_beta   90.00
_cell.angle_gamma   90.00
#
_symmetry.space_group_name_H-M   'P 1'
#
loop_
_entity.id
_entity.type
_entity.pdbx_description
1 polymer ?
#
loop_
_entity_poly.entity_id
_entity_poly.type
_entity_poly.pdbx_seq_one_letter_code
_entity_poly.pdbx_strand_id
1 'polypeptide(L)' 'MEALFTNLSLGFGVALSLQNLFYCFMGVVLGTLIGVLPGIGPVATIAMLLPVTF' A
#
# COMPACT_ATOMS: atom_id res chain seq x y z
N MET A 1 -3.65 -16.98 -24.29
CA MET A 1 -4.71 -16.41 -23.42
C MET A 1 -4.72 -17.04 -22.03
N GLU A 2 -4.63 -18.37 -21.92
CA GLU A 2 -4.67 -19.08 -20.62
C GLU A 2 -3.61 -18.63 -19.61
N ALA A 3 -2.36 -18.43 -20.06
CA ALA A 3 -1.29 -17.92 -19.19
C ALA A 3 -1.64 -16.56 -18.53
N LEU A 4 -2.41 -15.69 -19.19
CA LEU A 4 -2.83 -14.42 -18.59
C LEU A 4 -3.80 -14.65 -17.43
N PHE A 5 -4.77 -15.54 -17.60
CA PHE A 5 -5.73 -15.88 -16.55
C PHE A 5 -5.05 -16.55 -15.34
N THR A 6 -4.04 -17.39 -15.56
CA THR A 6 -3.25 -18.00 -14.48
C THR A 6 -2.43 -16.96 -13.69
N ASN A 7 -1.83 -15.97 -14.38
CA ASN A 7 -1.10 -14.90 -13.69
C ASN A 7 -2.05 -13.99 -12.91
N LEU A 8 -3.23 -13.68 -13.48
CA LEU A 8 -4.25 -12.88 -12.79
C LEU A 8 -4.76 -13.59 -11.54
N SER A 9 -5.06 -14.89 -11.62
CA SER A 9 -5.58 -15.66 -10.48
C SER A 9 -4.55 -15.79 -9.37
N LEU A 10 -3.26 -16.00 -9.70
CA LEU A 10 -2.17 -15.96 -8.73
C LEU A 10 -2.03 -14.57 -8.08
N GLY A 11 -2.06 -13.50 -8.88
CA GLY A 11 -1.99 -12.13 -8.38
C GLY A 11 -3.12 -11.79 -7.43
N PHE A 12 -4.37 -12.13 -7.77
CA PHE A 12 -5.52 -11.95 -6.89
C PHE A 12 -5.45 -12.80 -5.63
N GLY A 13 -4.94 -14.04 -5.72
CA GLY A 13 -4.74 -14.90 -4.54
C GLY A 13 -3.78 -14.29 -3.53
N VAL A 14 -2.70 -13.66 -3.99
CA VAL A 14 -1.76 -12.93 -3.13
C VAL A 14 -2.38 -11.62 -2.64
N ALA A 15 -2.97 -10.81 -3.53
CA ALA A 15 -3.52 -9.50 -3.18
C ALA A 15 -4.67 -9.58 -2.16
N LEU A 16 -5.53 -10.60 -2.26
CA LEU A 16 -6.66 -10.82 -1.35
C LEU A 16 -6.27 -11.63 -0.09
N SER A 17 -5.00 -11.99 0.07
CA SER A 17 -4.51 -12.61 1.31
C SER A 17 -4.74 -11.68 2.50
N LEU A 18 -5.26 -12.22 3.59
CA LEU A 18 -5.60 -11.47 4.80
C LEU A 18 -4.41 -10.70 5.37
N GLN A 19 -3.21 -11.29 5.27
CA GLN A 19 -1.95 -10.65 5.69
C GLN A 19 -1.66 -9.40 4.85
N ASN A 20 -1.78 -9.49 3.53
CA ASN A 20 -1.50 -8.37 2.63
C ASN A 20 -2.55 -7.27 2.74
N LEU A 21 -3.82 -7.64 2.93
CA LEU A 21 -4.89 -6.69 3.21
C LEU A 21 -4.65 -5.94 4.52
N PHE A 22 -4.19 -6.62 5.58
CA PHE A 22 -3.90 -5.96 6.85
C PHE A 22 -2.71 -4.98 6.74
N TYR A 23 -1.62 -5.39 6.08
CA TYR A 23 -0.50 -4.49 5.80
C TYR A 23 -0.93 -3.29 4.93
N CYS A 24 -1.74 -3.53 3.89
CA CYS A 24 -2.29 -2.48 3.05
C CYS A 24 -3.14 -1.51 3.87
N PHE A 25 -4.06 -2.02 4.68
CA PHE A 25 -4.92 -1.22 5.54
C PHE A 25 -4.10 -0.35 6.51
N MET A 26 -3.12 -0.94 7.19
CA MET A 26 -2.22 -0.20 8.09
C MET A 26 -1.44 0.88 7.33
N GLY A 27 -0.91 0.58 6.14
CA GLY A 27 -0.20 1.54 5.31
C GLY A 27 -1.09 2.73 4.89
N VAL A 28 -2.33 2.48 4.48
CA VAL A 28 -3.28 3.53 4.07
C VAL A 28 -3.72 4.36 5.28
N VAL A 29 -3.96 3.74 6.44
CA VAL A 29 -4.29 4.44 7.68
C VAL A 29 -3.15 5.37 8.08
N LEU A 30 -1.91 4.86 8.12
CA LEU A 30 -0.73 5.69 8.45
C LEU A 30 -0.53 6.82 7.44
N GLY A 31 -0.64 6.54 6.13
CA GLY A 31 -0.52 7.56 5.09
C GLY A 31 -1.59 8.64 5.20
N THR A 32 -2.83 8.26 5.53
CA THR A 32 -3.93 9.21 5.74
C THR A 32 -3.71 10.05 6.99
N LEU A 33 -3.28 9.44 8.09
CA LEU A 33 -2.97 10.17 9.34
C LEU A 33 -1.84 11.17 9.14
N ILE A 34 -0.76 10.78 8.44
CA ILE A 34 0.36 11.69 8.16
C ILE A 34 -0.08 12.79 7.17
N GLY A 35 -0.87 12.45 6.15
CA GLY A 35 -1.32 13.40 5.13
C GLY A 35 -2.33 14.44 5.61
N VAL A 36 -3.08 14.16 6.68
CA VAL A 36 -4.08 15.07 7.26
C VAL A 36 -3.46 16.05 8.28
N LEU A 37 -2.18 15.90 8.64
CA LEU A 37 -1.52 16.79 9.60
C LEU A 37 -1.45 18.24 9.07
N PRO A 38 -2.06 19.22 9.77
CA PRO A 38 -2.08 20.61 9.32
C PRO A 38 -0.66 21.19 9.32
N GLY A 39 -0.25 21.80 8.20
CA GLY A 39 1.06 22.46 8.07
C GLY A 39 2.20 21.54 7.63
N ILE A 40 1.98 20.22 7.46
CA ILE A 40 2.95 19.29 6.89
C ILE A 40 2.63 19.10 5.40
N GLY A 41 3.44 19.69 4.52
CA GLY A 41 3.26 19.52 3.07
C GLY A 41 3.52 18.08 2.62
N PRO A 42 3.02 17.66 1.44
CA PRO A 42 3.16 16.29 0.93
C PRO A 42 4.63 15.82 0.79
N VAL A 43 5.57 16.76 0.67
CA VAL A 43 7.02 16.48 0.60
C VAL A 43 7.55 15.83 1.89
N ALA A 44 7.08 16.28 3.06
CA ALA A 44 7.51 15.74 4.34
C ALA A 44 6.95 14.32 4.57
N THR A 45 5.70 14.08 4.16
CA THR A 45 5.07 12.75 4.16
C THR A 45 5.84 11.78 3.26
N ILE A 46 6.19 12.19 2.04
CA ILE A 46 6.97 11.36 1.10
C ILE A 46 8.36 11.07 1.68
N ALA A 47 9.06 12.07 2.23
CA ALA A 47 10.37 11.87 2.83
C ALA A 47 10.37 10.92 4.04
N MET A 48 9.30 10.93 4.84
CA MET A 48 9.11 10.00 5.97
C MET A 48 8.70 8.59 5.53
N LEU A 49 7.91 8.46 4.46
CA LEU A 49 7.43 7.17 3.96
C LEU A 49 8.44 6.46 3.04
N LEU A 50 9.28 7.19 2.32
CA LEU A 50 10.31 6.64 1.42
C LEU A 50 11.16 5.54 2.11
N PRO A 51 11.76 5.75 3.30
CA PRO A 51 12.51 4.72 4.02
C PRO A 51 11.69 3.51 4.51
N VAL A 52 10.36 3.58 4.47
CA VAL A 52 9.46 2.49 4.90
C VAL A 52 8.95 1.68 3.69
N THR A 53 9.16 2.16 2.47
CA THR A 53 8.64 1.56 1.23
C THR A 53 9.59 0.60 0.48
N PHE A 54 10.81 0.40 0.98
CA PHE A 54 11.81 -0.54 0.44
C PHE A 54 12.41 -1.42 1.53
#